data_AF-A0A848LRD9-F1
#
_entry.id   AF-A0A848LRD9-F1
#
_cell.length_a   1.000
_cell.length_b   1.000
_cell.length_c   1.000
_cell.angle_alpha   90.00
_cell.angle_beta   90.00
_cell.angle_gamma   90.00
#
_symmetry.space_group_name_H-M   'P 1'
#
loop_
_entity.id
_entity.type
_entity.pdbx_description
1 polymer ?
#
loop_
_entity_poly.entity_id
_entity_poly.type
_entity_poly.pdbx_seq_one_letter_code
_entity_poly.pdbx_strand_id
1 'polypeptide(L)'
;MKKLSFVVAAGLALGMLTGCGAEDAQPEVEAKQGPRYSATRADGSEVIIRDATHEAGAPATMEVEGDRTVNANGCWVTLQWCSEPGTGDAVCTQNGQCTTTQFINACLSLYNDICV
;
A
#
# COMPACT_ATOMS: atom_id res chain seq x y z
N MET A 1 43.66 57.95 -22.47
CA MET A 1 42.96 56.74 -21.98
C MET A 1 41.51 57.14 -21.70
N LYS A 2 40.42 56.47 -22.07
CA LYS A 2 40.09 55.37 -22.98
C LYS A 2 38.56 55.53 -23.15
N LYS A 3 38.05 55.46 -24.38
CA LYS A 3 36.64 55.73 -24.72
C LYS A 3 35.71 54.73 -24.01
N LEU A 4 34.64 55.21 -23.38
CA LEU A 4 33.60 54.36 -22.80
C LEU A 4 32.44 54.23 -23.79
N SER A 5 32.30 53.02 -24.33
CA SER A 5 31.27 52.58 -25.26
C SER A 5 29.89 52.49 -24.63
N PHE A 6 28.90 52.89 -25.44
CA PHE A 6 27.56 52.33 -25.58
C PHE A 6 27.43 50.84 -25.19
N VAL A 7 26.40 50.46 -24.43
CA VAL A 7 25.42 49.41 -24.80
C VAL A 7 24.10 49.67 -24.03
N VAL A 8 23.00 49.72 -24.79
CA VAL A 8 21.60 49.77 -24.34
C VAL A 8 21.01 48.36 -24.41
N ALA A 9 20.05 48.10 -23.50
CA ALA A 9 19.00 47.08 -23.54
C ALA A 9 19.38 45.59 -23.32
N ALA A 10 18.79 44.99 -22.30
CA ALA A 10 17.55 44.23 -22.46
C ALA A 10 17.07 43.75 -21.08
N GLY A 11 15.93 44.27 -20.63
CA GLY A 11 15.24 43.74 -19.47
C GLY A 11 14.64 42.38 -19.81
N LEU A 12 15.16 41.32 -19.19
CA LEU A 12 14.50 40.02 -19.09
C LEU A 12 14.15 39.80 -17.62
N ALA A 13 12.90 40.08 -17.30
CA ALA A 13 12.27 39.66 -16.06
C ALA A 13 12.09 38.13 -16.12
N LEU A 14 13.02 37.39 -15.53
CA LEU A 14 12.83 35.99 -15.22
C LEU A 14 12.39 35.90 -13.76
N GLY A 15 11.12 35.53 -13.59
CA GLY A 15 10.50 35.31 -12.29
C GLY A 15 11.31 34.33 -11.46
N MET A 16 11.68 34.77 -10.25
CA MET A 16 12.19 33.90 -9.22
C MET A 16 11.02 33.06 -8.70
N LEU A 17 10.80 31.90 -9.34
CA LEU A 17 10.06 30.82 -8.72
C LEU A 17 10.95 30.21 -7.63
N THR A 18 10.55 30.44 -6.40
CA THR A 18 10.93 29.64 -5.23
C THR A 18 10.58 28.18 -5.51
N GLY A 19 11.59 27.34 -5.70
CA GLY A 19 11.46 25.89 -5.84
C GLY A 19 12.60 25.21 -5.11
N CYS A 20 12.30 24.76 -3.90
CA CYS A 20 13.16 23.97 -3.03
C CYS A 20 13.65 22.72 -3.77
N GLY A 21 14.92 22.36 -3.56
CA GLY A 21 15.50 21.01 -3.72
C GLY A 21 15.01 20.18 -4.92
N ALA A 22 15.89 20.01 -5.91
CA ALA A 22 15.93 18.73 -6.60
C ALA A 22 16.45 17.69 -5.58
N GLU A 23 15.57 17.27 -4.67
CA GLU A 23 15.72 15.98 -4.01
C GLU A 23 15.63 14.94 -5.13
N ASP A 24 16.69 14.14 -5.25
CA ASP A 24 16.67 12.87 -5.97
C ASP A 24 15.35 12.15 -5.67
N ALA A 25 14.43 12.17 -6.63
CA ALA A 25 13.34 11.22 -6.69
C ALA A 25 14.00 9.87 -6.97
N GLN A 26 14.50 9.24 -5.91
CA GLN A 26 14.78 7.82 -5.91
C GLN A 26 13.55 7.16 -6.52
N PRO A 27 13.71 6.29 -7.53
CA PRO A 27 12.57 5.54 -8.01
C PRO A 27 12.01 4.81 -6.79
N GLU A 28 10.80 5.20 -6.37
CA GLU A 28 9.95 4.36 -5.55
C GLU A 28 9.91 3.04 -6.30
N VAL A 29 10.68 2.08 -5.81
CA VAL A 29 10.55 0.69 -6.21
C VAL A 29 9.10 0.37 -5.91
N GLU A 30 8.25 0.35 -6.96
CA GLU A 30 6.88 -0.11 -6.86
C GLU A 30 6.94 -1.50 -6.22
N ALA A 31 6.75 -1.54 -4.91
CA ALA A 31 6.69 -2.78 -4.17
C ALA A 31 5.53 -3.54 -4.81
N LYS A 32 5.85 -4.69 -5.43
CA LYS A 32 4.83 -5.51 -6.08
C LYS A 32 3.84 -5.94 -5.01
N GLN A 33 2.74 -5.21 -4.93
CA GLN A 33 1.61 -5.56 -4.07
C GLN A 33 1.04 -6.89 -4.56
N GLY A 34 0.66 -7.71 -3.61
CA GLY A 34 0.09 -9.02 -3.85
C GLY A 34 -1.33 -8.94 -4.41
N PRO A 35 -1.90 -10.10 -4.79
CA PRO A 35 -3.17 -10.14 -5.49
C PRO A 35 -4.31 -9.64 -4.60
N ARG A 36 -5.29 -9.00 -5.25
CA ARG A 36 -6.52 -8.49 -4.64
C ARG A 36 -7.71 -9.32 -5.05
N TYR A 37 -8.61 -9.53 -4.10
CA TYR A 37 -9.83 -10.31 -4.26
C TYR A 37 -11.00 -9.50 -3.72
N SER A 38 -12.05 -9.33 -4.50
CA SER A 38 -13.32 -8.80 -3.98
C SER A 38 -14.05 -9.91 -3.22
N ALA A 39 -14.58 -9.57 -2.06
CA ALA A 39 -15.47 -10.41 -1.29
C ALA A 39 -16.67 -9.60 -0.78
N THR A 40 -17.84 -10.25 -0.73
CA THR A 40 -19.06 -9.64 -0.20
C THR A 40 -19.30 -10.10 1.22
N ARG A 41 -19.55 -9.15 2.11
CA ARG A 41 -19.89 -9.37 3.51
C ARG A 41 -21.37 -9.75 3.65
N ALA A 42 -21.74 -10.28 4.83
CA ALA A 42 -23.11 -10.72 5.09
C ALA A 42 -24.15 -9.58 5.04
N ASP A 43 -23.72 -8.35 5.30
CA ASP A 43 -24.54 -7.13 5.18
C ASP A 43 -24.66 -6.60 3.75
N GLY A 44 -24.04 -7.27 2.77
CA GLY A 44 -24.03 -6.88 1.36
C GLY A 44 -22.95 -5.85 1.00
N SER A 45 -22.14 -5.39 1.96
CA SER A 45 -21.01 -4.52 1.66
C SER A 45 -19.85 -5.27 1.01
N GLU A 46 -19.11 -4.60 0.13
CA GLU A 46 -17.93 -5.16 -0.53
C GLU A 46 -16.67 -4.83 0.28
N VAL A 47 -15.77 -5.81 0.40
CA VAL A 47 -14.43 -5.64 0.97
C VAL A 47 -13.40 -6.18 -0.01
N ILE A 48 -12.32 -5.43 -0.19
CA ILE A 48 -11.17 -5.88 -0.98
C ILE A 48 -10.18 -6.55 -0.04
N ILE A 49 -9.92 -7.82 -0.29
CA ILE A 49 -8.95 -8.64 0.44
C ILE A 49 -7.66 -8.71 -0.37
N ARG A 50 -6.54 -8.35 0.23
CA ARG A 50 -5.21 -8.45 -0.39
C ARG A 50 -4.38 -9.55 0.26
N ASP A 51 -3.74 -10.37 -0.56
CA ASP A 51 -2.77 -11.38 -0.12
C ASP A 51 -1.36 -10.81 -0.13
N ALA A 52 -0.85 -10.43 1.05
CA ALA A 52 0.51 -9.91 1.21
C ALA A 52 1.57 -10.99 1.46
N THR A 53 1.27 -12.28 1.29
CA THR A 53 2.15 -13.40 1.70
C THR A 53 3.55 -13.35 1.07
N HIS A 54 3.67 -12.81 -0.14
CA HIS A 54 4.94 -12.78 -0.90
C HIS A 54 5.54 -11.36 -1.04
N GLU A 55 5.02 -10.37 -0.31
CA GLU A 55 5.54 -9.01 -0.37
C GLU A 55 6.85 -8.92 0.44
N ALA A 56 7.91 -8.37 -0.18
CA ALA A 56 9.14 -8.07 0.53
C ALA A 56 8.89 -6.87 1.46
N GLY A 57 8.82 -7.13 2.76
CA GLY A 57 8.31 -6.14 3.72
C GLY A 57 6.80 -6.23 3.95
N ALA A 58 6.15 -7.35 3.58
CA ALA A 58 4.88 -7.75 4.17
C ALA A 58 4.97 -7.44 5.66
N PRO A 59 4.06 -6.61 6.20
CA PRO A 59 4.27 -5.92 7.46
C PRO A 59 4.56 -6.97 8.52
N ALA A 60 5.84 -7.12 8.86
CA ALA A 60 6.28 -8.07 9.87
C ALA A 60 5.85 -7.64 11.28
N THR A 61 5.17 -6.50 11.42
CA THR A 61 4.97 -5.80 12.68
C THR A 61 3.77 -4.86 12.68
N MET A 62 2.64 -5.28 12.10
CA MET A 62 1.33 -4.94 12.69
C MET A 62 0.53 -6.23 12.76
N GLU A 63 1.10 -7.22 13.43
CA GLU A 63 0.29 -8.28 14.00
C GLU A 63 -0.71 -7.56 14.90
N VAL A 64 -1.98 -7.52 14.49
CA VAL A 64 -3.05 -7.21 15.43
C VAL A 64 -2.93 -8.28 16.50
N GLU A 65 -2.43 -7.89 17.68
CA GLU A 65 -2.16 -8.79 18.80
C GLU A 65 -3.52 -9.32 19.30
N GLY A 66 -3.94 -10.43 18.70
CA GLY A 66 -5.27 -10.98 18.83
C GLY A 66 -5.45 -12.06 17.78
N ASP A 67 -5.40 -13.31 18.25
CA ASP A 67 -5.66 -14.53 17.51
C ASP A 67 -6.59 -14.36 16.29
N ARG A 68 -6.34 -15.13 15.23
CA ARG A 68 -7.23 -16.27 14.88
C ARG A 68 -6.83 -16.90 13.56
N THR A 69 -6.28 -18.10 13.67
CA THR A 69 -6.07 -19.00 12.55
C THR A 69 -7.40 -19.69 12.21
N VAL A 70 -7.97 -19.48 11.02
CA VAL A 70 -9.14 -20.25 10.57
C VAL A 70 -8.64 -21.48 9.81
N ASN A 71 -8.89 -22.68 10.34
CA ASN A 71 -8.37 -23.92 9.75
C ASN A 71 -9.49 -24.85 9.26
N ALA A 72 -9.46 -25.12 7.95
CA ALA A 72 -9.79 -26.43 7.40
C ALA A 72 -8.59 -26.88 6.54
N ASN A 73 -8.07 -28.08 6.78
CA ASN A 73 -6.98 -28.73 6.02
C ASN A 73 -5.57 -28.09 6.08
N GLY A 74 -5.20 -27.44 7.18
CA GLY A 74 -3.85 -26.89 7.38
C GLY A 74 -3.60 -25.51 6.74
N CYS A 75 -4.64 -24.89 6.18
CA CYS A 75 -4.61 -23.50 5.73
C CYS A 75 -4.59 -22.57 6.94
N TRP A 76 -3.58 -21.71 7.03
CA TRP A 76 -3.44 -20.70 8.08
C TRP A 76 -3.40 -19.31 7.45
N VAL A 77 -4.29 -18.43 7.91
CA VAL A 77 -4.39 -17.04 7.47
C VAL A 77 -4.28 -16.14 8.69
N THR A 78 -3.56 -15.04 8.55
CA THR A 78 -3.40 -13.99 9.55
C THR A 78 -3.83 -12.67 8.94
N LEU A 79 -4.73 -11.97 9.62
CA LEU A 79 -5.13 -10.60 9.29
C LEU A 79 -4.04 -9.64 9.78
N GLN A 80 -3.55 -8.81 8.86
CA GLN A 80 -2.51 -7.81 9.12
C GLN A 80 -3.13 -6.41 9.25
N TRP A 81 -4.11 -6.09 8.40
CA TRP A 81 -4.75 -4.78 8.39
C TRP A 81 -6.25 -4.91 8.16
N CYS A 82 -7.04 -4.23 8.99
CA CYS A 82 -8.44 -3.97 8.68
C CYS A 82 -8.58 -3.01 7.50
N SER A 83 -7.72 -2.01 7.44
CA SER A 83 -7.72 -1.03 6.35
C SER A 83 -6.31 -0.54 6.15
N GLU A 84 -5.68 -0.95 5.06
CA GLU A 84 -4.34 -0.50 4.72
C GLU A 84 -4.35 0.99 4.35
N PRO A 85 -3.45 1.80 4.93
CA PRO A 85 -3.26 3.19 4.52
C PRO A 85 -3.00 3.32 3.02
N GLY A 86 -3.80 4.16 2.36
CA GLY A 86 -3.67 4.48 0.93
C GLY A 86 -4.60 3.68 0.01
N THR A 87 -4.85 2.39 0.31
CA THR A 87 -5.72 1.54 -0.51
C THR A 87 -7.07 1.28 0.14
N GLY A 88 -7.13 1.24 1.46
CA GLY A 88 -8.30 0.85 2.23
C GLY A 88 -8.52 -0.67 2.29
N ASP A 89 -7.62 -1.46 1.71
CA ASP A 89 -7.76 -2.92 1.58
C ASP A 89 -7.67 -3.61 2.95
N ALA A 90 -8.42 -4.70 3.13
CA ALA A 90 -8.16 -5.65 4.19
C ALA A 90 -6.97 -6.53 3.77
N VAL A 91 -5.90 -6.55 4.57
CA VAL A 91 -4.66 -7.23 4.20
C VAL A 91 -4.49 -8.48 5.05
N CYS A 92 -4.30 -9.62 4.39
CA CYS A 92 -4.04 -10.90 5.03
C CYS A 92 -2.78 -11.58 4.47
N THR A 93 -2.21 -12.46 5.26
CA THR A 93 -1.06 -13.31 4.91
C THR A 93 -1.40 -14.77 5.19
N GLN A 94 -0.76 -15.72 4.52
CA GLN A 94 -1.00 -17.14 4.73
C GLN A 94 0.27 -17.99 4.73
N ASN A 95 0.16 -19.23 5.20
CA ASN A 95 1.25 -20.21 5.21
C ASN A 95 1.51 -20.89 3.84
N GLY A 96 0.81 -20.47 2.79
CA GLY A 96 0.92 -21.03 1.43
C GLY A 96 0.22 -22.37 1.23
N GLN A 97 -0.56 -22.84 2.22
CA GLN A 97 -1.33 -24.09 2.14
C GLN A 97 -2.81 -23.85 1.80
N CYS A 98 -3.25 -22.60 1.69
CA CYS A 98 -4.63 -22.27 1.37
C CYS A 98 -4.85 -22.29 -0.15
N THR A 99 -5.96 -22.87 -0.58
CA THR A 99 -6.54 -22.49 -1.88
C THR A 99 -7.00 -21.03 -1.83
N THR A 100 -7.11 -20.37 -2.97
CA THR A 100 -7.57 -18.97 -3.05
C THR A 100 -8.92 -18.76 -2.36
N THR A 101 -9.89 -19.66 -2.56
CA THR A 101 -11.19 -19.56 -1.90
C THR A 101 -11.10 -19.72 -0.38
N GLN A 102 -10.24 -20.62 0.12
CA GLN A 102 -10.02 -20.77 1.55
C GLN A 102 -9.37 -19.52 2.14
N PHE A 103 -8.38 -18.95 1.46
CA PHE A 103 -7.73 -17.71 1.87
C PHE A 103 -8.75 -16.56 1.97
N ILE A 104 -9.53 -16.33 0.92
CA ILE A 104 -10.54 -15.26 0.88
C ILE A 104 -11.55 -15.44 2.02
N ASN A 105 -12.12 -16.63 2.17
CA ASN A 105 -13.13 -16.89 3.21
C ASN A 105 -12.56 -16.75 4.62
N ALA A 106 -11.35 -17.24 4.86
CA ALA A 106 -10.68 -17.12 6.15
C ALA A 106 -10.36 -15.66 6.47
N CYS A 107 -9.77 -14.92 5.53
CA CYS A 107 -9.47 -13.50 5.70
C CYS A 107 -10.75 -12.68 5.93
N LEU A 108 -11.80 -12.94 5.15
CA LEU A 108 -13.11 -12.29 5.32
C LEU A 108 -13.71 -12.58 6.70
N SER A 109 -13.60 -13.83 7.16
CA SER A 109 -14.07 -14.22 8.50
C SER A 109 -13.32 -13.47 9.59
N LEU A 110 -12.00 -13.34 9.47
CA LEU A 110 -11.17 -12.59 10.42
C LEU A 110 -11.49 -11.11 10.41
N TYR A 111 -11.62 -10.52 9.22
CA TYR A 111 -12.01 -9.14 9.06
C TYR A 111 -13.35 -8.84 9.75
N ASN A 112 -14.36 -9.68 9.53
CA ASN A 112 -15.68 -9.50 10.15
C ASN A 112 -15.68 -9.69 11.66
N ASP A 113 -14.77 -10.50 12.21
CA ASP A 113 -14.68 -10.78 13.65
C ASP A 113 -13.89 -9.71 14.41
N ILE A 114 -12.90 -9.08 13.75
CA ILE A 114 -11.92 -8.20 14.39
C ILE A 114 -12.16 -6.72 14.06
N CYS A 115 -12.59 -6.39 12.85
CA CYS A 115 -12.54 -5.02 12.33
C CYS A 115 -13.87 -4.28 12.33
N VAL A 116 -14.97 -4.98 12.61
CA VAL A 116 -16.35 -4.51 12.40
C VAL A 116 -17.14 -4.69 13.69
#